data_AF-A0A1H4J6T8-F1
#
_entry.id   AF-A0A1H4J6T8-F1
#
_cell.length_a   1.000
_cell.length_b   1.000
_cell.length_c   1.000
_cell.angle_alpha   90.00
_cell.angle_beta   90.00
_cell.angle_gamma   90.00
#
_symmetry.space_group_name_H-M   'P 1'
#
loop_
_entity.id
_entity.type
_entity.pdbx_description
1 polymer ?
#
loop_
_entity_poly.entity_id
_entity_poly.type
_entity_poly.pdbx_seq_one_letter_code
_entity_poly.pdbx_strand_id
1 'polypeptide(L)'
;MNKVKIPLWINIMQAVLILIMLGQVVMYFFNHQMMAETGVQVEGVPLLNLVYEMGARTLVMALVSIFVMFTQNPKQYIIVLIMNIMREGLETIIDPLYPVLNAPVSPIADLGIHIVIVAIEVLALTTLIKLSKKANQNFT
;
A
#
# COMPACT_ATOMS: atom_id res chain seq x y z
N MET A 1 11.15 29.58 -5.48
CA MET A 1 10.05 28.59 -5.36
C MET A 1 10.07 28.03 -3.95
N ASN A 2 9.11 28.41 -3.09
CA ASN A 2 8.96 27.77 -1.79
C ASN A 2 8.64 26.28 -2.01
N LYS A 3 9.61 25.40 -1.79
CA LYS A 3 9.41 23.96 -1.84
C LYS A 3 8.44 23.61 -0.72
N VAL A 4 7.23 23.21 -1.07
CA VAL A 4 6.28 22.63 -0.12
C VAL A 4 6.93 21.36 0.41
N LYS A 5 7.48 21.43 1.62
CA LYS A 5 8.13 20.29 2.25
C LYS A 5 7.04 19.33 2.71
N ILE A 6 7.09 18.08 2.25
CA ILE A 6 6.19 17.04 2.72
C ILE A 6 6.49 16.81 4.22
N PRO A 7 5.47 16.78 5.10
CA PRO A 7 5.66 16.50 6.52
C PRO A 7 6.39 15.17 6.74
N LEU A 8 7.30 15.14 7.72
CA LEU A 8 8.12 13.96 8.01
C LEU A 8 7.27 12.72 8.31
N TRP A 9 6.16 12.87 9.03
CA TRP A 9 5.28 11.77 9.37
C TRP A 9 4.64 11.09 8.14
N ILE A 10 4.39 11.84 7.07
CA ILE A 10 3.85 11.30 5.81
C ILE A 10 4.91 10.47 5.08
N ASN A 11 6.17 10.90 5.11
CA ASN A 11 7.30 10.13 4.60
C ASN A 11 7.52 8.85 5.41
N ILE A 12 7.39 8.91 6.75
CA ILE A 12 7.49 7.71 7.62
C ILE A 12 6.37 6.72 7.29
N MET A 13 5.13 7.18 7.21
CA MET A 13 3.99 6.35 6.84
C MET A 13 4.22 5.66 5.48
N GLN A 14 4.65 6.42 4.47
CA GLN A 14 4.94 5.88 3.14
C GLN A 14 6.08 4.85 3.16
N ALA A 15 7.13 5.08 3.96
CA ALA A 15 8.20 4.12 4.13
C ALA A 15 7.69 2.80 4.74
N VAL A 16 6.80 2.88 5.73
CA VAL A 16 6.17 1.69 6.32
C VAL A 16 5.32 0.95 5.29
N LEU A 17 4.49 1.66 4.51
CA LEU A 17 3.69 1.05 3.43
C LEU A 17 4.56 0.36 2.37
N ILE A 18 5.69 0.98 2.01
CA ILE A 18 6.67 0.37 1.09
C ILE A 18 7.23 -0.92 1.68
N LEU A 19 7.59 -0.93 2.97
CA LEU A 19 8.11 -2.12 3.63
C LEU A 19 7.07 -3.26 3.66
N ILE A 20 5.80 -2.95 3.92
CA ILE A 20 4.70 -3.93 3.88
C ILE A 20 4.57 -4.52 2.47
N MET A 21 4.50 -3.66 1.44
CA MET A 21 4.42 -4.12 0.04
C MET A 21 5.65 -4.98 -0.36
N LEU A 22 6.85 -4.61 0.07
CA LEU A 22 8.05 -5.41 -0.19
C LEU A 22 8.00 -6.77 0.53
N GLY A 23 7.43 -6.83 1.74
CA GLY A 23 7.15 -8.09 2.42
C GLY A 23 6.22 -9.00 1.62
N GLN A 24 5.13 -8.44 1.06
CA GLN A 24 4.22 -9.16 0.17
C GLN A 24 4.94 -9.65 -1.11
N VAL A 25 5.77 -8.80 -1.74
CA VAL A 25 6.57 -9.19 -2.91
C VAL A 25 7.48 -10.38 -2.58
N VAL A 26 8.14 -10.37 -1.41
CA VAL A 26 8.98 -11.49 -0.98
C VAL A 26 8.16 -12.77 -0.84
N MET A 27 6.99 -12.67 -0.21
CA MET A 27 6.06 -13.79 -0.06
C MET A 27 5.64 -14.36 -1.41
N TYR A 28 5.25 -13.50 -2.37
CA TYR A 28 4.77 -13.93 -3.68
C TYR A 28 5.87 -14.51 -4.59
N PHE A 29 7.08 -13.95 -4.61
CA PHE A 29 8.12 -14.39 -5.54
C PHE A 29 9.05 -15.46 -4.97
N PHE A 30 9.38 -15.38 -3.68
CA PHE A 30 10.50 -16.13 -3.10
C PHE A 30 10.05 -17.16 -2.08
N ASN A 31 8.84 -17.06 -1.53
CA ASN A 31 8.36 -17.99 -0.50
C ASN A 31 6.93 -18.50 -0.76
N HIS A 32 6.80 -19.33 -1.79
CA HIS A 32 5.57 -20.05 -2.11
C HIS A 32 5.12 -20.98 -0.96
N GLN A 33 6.03 -21.37 -0.08
CA GLN A 33 5.71 -22.16 1.11
C GLN A 33 4.96 -21.34 2.15
N MET A 34 5.29 -20.05 2.35
CA MET A 34 4.49 -19.14 3.16
C MET A 34 3.08 -18.93 2.59
N MET A 35 2.93 -18.92 1.26
CA MET A 35 1.61 -18.88 0.61
C MET A 35 0.83 -20.20 0.77
N ALA A 36 1.52 -21.34 0.71
CA ALA A 36 0.91 -22.64 0.99
C ALA A 36 0.49 -22.76 2.46
N GLU A 37 1.30 -22.20 3.37
CA GLU A 37 1.05 -22.17 4.81
C GLU A 37 -0.18 -21.35 5.16
N THR A 38 -0.51 -20.30 4.41
CA THR A 38 -1.77 -19.54 4.61
C THR A 38 -3.02 -20.31 4.13
N GLY A 39 -2.84 -21.46 3.47
CA GLY A 39 -3.91 -22.32 2.96
C GLY A 39 -4.27 -22.09 1.49
N VAL A 40 -3.50 -21.26 0.77
CA VAL A 40 -3.63 -21.12 -0.68
C VAL A 40 -2.95 -22.32 -1.33
N GLN A 41 -3.70 -23.11 -2.10
CA GLN A 41 -3.07 -24.16 -2.92
C GLN A 41 -2.17 -23.47 -3.93
N VAL A 42 -0.85 -23.61 -3.84
CA VAL A 42 0.09 -23.05 -4.83
C VAL A 42 0.53 -24.16 -5.78
N GLU A 43 -0.45 -24.93 -6.27
CA GLU A 43 -0.22 -26.10 -7.11
C GLU A 43 -0.75 -25.85 -8.52
N GLY A 44 0.10 -26.07 -9.51
CA GLY A 44 -0.24 -25.92 -10.94
C GLY A 44 0.19 -24.58 -11.56
N VAL A 45 0.53 -24.64 -12.85
CA VAL A 45 1.01 -23.49 -13.66
C VAL A 45 0.05 -22.29 -13.65
N PRO A 46 -1.28 -22.45 -13.73
CA PRO A 46 -2.20 -21.30 -13.77
C PRO A 46 -2.21 -20.49 -12.47
N LEU A 47 -2.14 -21.18 -11.33
CA LEU A 47 -2.24 -20.55 -10.01
C LEU A 47 -0.91 -19.89 -9.62
N LEU A 48 0.20 -20.52 -9.99
CA LEU A 48 1.54 -19.94 -9.86
C LEU A 48 1.67 -18.65 -10.69
N ASN A 49 1.12 -18.63 -11.92
CA ASN A 49 1.10 -17.43 -12.75
C ASN A 49 0.33 -16.28 -12.09
N LEU A 50 -0.81 -16.56 -11.45
CA LEU A 50 -1.59 -15.56 -10.73
C LEU A 50 -0.82 -14.99 -9.53
N VAL A 51 -0.14 -15.85 -8.76
CA VAL A 51 0.69 -15.42 -7.62
C VAL A 51 1.83 -14.50 -8.08
N TYR A 52 2.55 -14.88 -9.14
CA TYR A 52 3.60 -14.03 -9.70
C TYR A 52 3.05 -12.72 -10.29
N GLU A 53 1.87 -12.75 -10.91
CA GLU A 53 1.23 -11.54 -11.43
C GLU A 53 0.88 -10.55 -10.31
N MET A 54 0.30 -11.04 -9.22
CA MET A 54 0.00 -10.22 -8.04
C MET A 54 1.28 -9.68 -7.41
N GLY A 55 2.32 -10.51 -7.28
CA GLY A 55 3.64 -10.07 -6.84
C GLY A 55 4.24 -8.99 -7.74
N ALA A 56 4.16 -9.13 -9.05
CA ALA A 56 4.67 -8.15 -10.00
C ALA A 56 3.92 -6.80 -9.90
N ARG A 57 2.60 -6.83 -9.75
CA ARG A 57 1.77 -5.63 -9.56
C ARG A 57 2.15 -4.90 -8.27
N THR A 58 2.29 -5.63 -7.17
CA THR A 58 2.72 -5.07 -5.87
C THR A 58 4.13 -4.50 -5.94
N LEU A 59 5.05 -5.17 -6.65
CA LEU A 59 6.43 -4.69 -6.84
C LEU A 59 6.46 -3.36 -7.61
N VAL A 60 5.70 -3.24 -8.71
CA VAL A 60 5.62 -1.99 -9.47
C VAL A 60 5.10 -0.85 -8.59
N MET A 61 4.05 -1.10 -7.80
CA MET A 61 3.51 -0.11 -6.85
C MET A 61 4.54 0.30 -5.78
N ALA A 62 5.30 -0.65 -5.25
CA ALA A 62 6.37 -0.36 -4.30
C ALA A 62 7.47 0.51 -4.94
N LEU A 63 7.90 0.20 -6.17
CA LEU A 63 8.89 0.99 -6.89
C LEU A 63 8.42 2.41 -7.20
N VAL A 64 7.17 2.57 -7.65
CA VAL A 64 6.56 3.90 -7.86
C VAL A 64 6.51 4.68 -6.55
N SER A 65 6.14 4.02 -5.45
CA SER A 65 6.11 4.62 -4.12
C SER A 65 7.48 5.09 -3.64
N ILE A 66 8.53 4.30 -3.88
CA ILE A 66 9.93 4.67 -3.61
C ILE A 66 10.33 5.89 -4.46
N PHE A 67 10.04 5.85 -5.75
CA PHE A 67 10.37 6.95 -6.67
C PHE A 67 9.74 8.27 -6.20
N VAL A 68 8.46 8.26 -5.85
CA VAL A 68 7.74 9.45 -5.39
C VAL A 68 8.25 9.94 -4.04
N MET A 69 8.68 9.04 -3.16
CA MET A 69 9.35 9.40 -1.92
C MET A 69 10.69 10.10 -2.17
N PHE A 70 11.45 9.74 -3.22
CA PHE A 70 12.67 10.45 -3.58
C PHE A 70 12.40 11.80 -4.26
N THR A 71 11.42 11.89 -5.16
CA THR A 71 11.13 13.15 -5.86
C THR A 71 10.51 14.21 -4.97
N GLN A 72 9.88 13.82 -3.85
CA GLN A 72 9.21 14.72 -2.90
C GLN A 72 8.21 15.67 -3.58
N ASN A 73 7.64 15.27 -4.72
CA ASN A 73 6.69 16.08 -5.48
C ASN A 73 5.27 15.89 -4.93
N PRO A 74 4.60 16.92 -4.38
CA PRO A 74 3.29 16.78 -3.75
C PRO A 74 2.21 16.21 -4.69
N LYS A 75 2.25 16.54 -5.99
CA LYS A 75 1.27 16.03 -6.96
C LYS A 75 1.42 14.53 -7.18
N GLN A 76 2.66 14.06 -7.29
CA GLN A 76 2.95 12.63 -7.45
C GLN A 76 2.60 11.87 -6.16
N TYR A 77 2.88 12.47 -5.00
CA TYR A 77 2.55 11.90 -3.70
C TYR A 77 1.06 11.71 -3.50
N ILE A 78 0.25 12.70 -3.87
CA ILE A 78 -1.21 12.61 -3.82
C ILE A 78 -1.74 11.45 -4.68
N ILE A 79 -1.21 11.29 -5.90
CA ILE A 79 -1.63 10.21 -6.81
C ILE A 79 -1.31 8.84 -6.21
N VAL A 80 -0.08 8.65 -5.72
CA VAL A 80 0.32 7.38 -5.08
C VAL A 80 -0.51 7.10 -3.84
N LEU A 81 -0.80 8.11 -3.02
CA LEU A 81 -1.63 7.92 -1.84
C LEU A 81 -3.06 7.49 -2.19
N ILE A 82 -3.64 8.07 -3.24
CA ILE A 82 -4.96 7.66 -3.72
C ILE A 82 -4.93 6.21 -4.17
N MET A 83 -3.90 5.80 -4.92
CA MET A 83 -3.77 4.41 -5.35
C MET A 83 -3.61 3.45 -4.16
N ASN A 84 -2.86 3.83 -3.13
CA ASN A 84 -2.71 3.03 -1.91
C ASN A 84 -4.04 2.92 -1.15
N ILE A 85 -4.77 4.03 -0.95
CA ILE A 85 -6.09 4.01 -0.30
C ILE A 85 -7.07 3.12 -1.05
N MET A 86 -7.06 3.17 -2.39
CA MET A 86 -7.93 2.31 -3.20
C MET A 86 -7.55 0.84 -3.07
N ARG A 87 -6.25 0.51 -3.07
CA ARG A 87 -5.78 -0.87 -2.88
C ARG A 87 -6.18 -1.38 -1.50
N GLU A 88 -5.79 -0.67 -0.46
CA GLU A 88 -6.02 -1.04 0.94
C GLU A 88 -7.52 -1.10 1.26
N GLY A 89 -8.32 -0.18 0.74
CA GLY A 89 -9.76 -0.17 0.88
C GLY A 89 -10.45 -1.37 0.21
N LEU A 90 -9.90 -1.86 -0.89
CA LEU A 90 -10.38 -3.10 -1.52
C LEU A 90 -9.93 -4.34 -0.74
N GLU A 91 -8.69 -4.38 -0.26
CA GLU A 91 -8.16 -5.45 0.61
C GLU A 91 -9.00 -5.56 1.91
N THR A 92 -9.36 -4.43 2.52
CA THR A 92 -10.30 -4.35 3.67
C THR A 92 -11.62 -5.09 3.43
N ILE A 93 -12.09 -5.15 2.18
CA ILE A 93 -13.35 -5.83 1.81
C ILE A 93 -13.11 -7.29 1.47
N ILE A 94 -12.05 -7.59 0.71
CA ILE A 94 -11.78 -8.93 0.19
C ILE A 94 -11.24 -9.87 1.27
N ASP A 95 -10.31 -9.42 2.11
CA ASP A 95 -9.60 -10.29 3.05
C ASP A 95 -10.53 -10.89 4.13
N PRO A 96 -11.50 -10.15 4.70
CA PRO A 96 -12.49 -10.72 5.61
C PRO A 96 -13.54 -11.60 4.90
N LEU A 97 -13.79 -11.36 3.61
CA LEU A 97 -14.75 -12.11 2.80
C LEU A 97 -14.19 -13.45 2.32
N TYR A 98 -12.88 -13.49 2.05
CA TYR A 98 -12.13 -14.65 1.61
C TYR A 98 -10.89 -14.88 2.49
N PRO A 99 -11.09 -15.17 3.80
CA PRO A 99 -10.00 -15.30 4.73
C PRO A 99 -9.14 -16.52 4.40
N VAL A 100 -7.84 -16.32 4.44
CA VAL A 100 -6.87 -17.42 4.33
C VAL A 100 -6.98 -18.32 5.56
N LEU A 101 -7.08 -19.64 5.33
CA LEU A 101 -7.41 -20.65 6.35
C LEU A 101 -6.47 -20.62 7.56
N ASN A 102 -5.21 -20.27 7.35
CA ASN A 102 -4.17 -20.24 8.38
C ASN A 102 -3.58 -18.83 8.55
N ALA A 103 -4.39 -17.79 8.36
CA ALA A 103 -3.94 -16.42 8.58
C ALA A 103 -3.42 -16.23 10.02
N PRO A 104 -2.32 -15.47 10.22
CA PRO A 104 -1.73 -15.25 11.54
C PRO A 104 -2.62 -14.41 12.47
N VAL A 105 -3.61 -13.73 11.91
CA VAL A 105 -4.60 -12.89 12.62
C VAL A 105 -6.01 -13.30 12.22
N SER A 106 -6.96 -13.15 13.14
CA SER A 106 -8.36 -13.45 12.84
C SER A 106 -8.92 -12.46 11.79
N PRO A 107 -9.92 -12.85 10.98
CA PRO A 107 -10.49 -11.97 9.95
C PRO A 107 -11.01 -10.63 10.48
N ILE A 108 -11.49 -10.61 11.74
CA ILE A 108 -11.96 -9.38 12.40
C ILE A 108 -10.78 -8.49 12.82
N ALA A 109 -9.68 -9.08 13.30
CA ALA A 109 -8.48 -8.33 13.63
C ALA A 109 -7.82 -7.75 12.38
N ASP A 110 -7.78 -8.54 11.31
CA ASP A 110 -7.29 -8.16 9.99
C ASP A 110 -8.09 -6.98 9.40
N LEU A 111 -9.43 -7.07 9.39
CA LEU A 111 -10.33 -5.96 9.03
C LEU A 111 -10.01 -4.69 9.83
N GLY A 112 -9.79 -4.82 11.14
CA GLY A 112 -9.45 -3.69 12.01
C GLY A 112 -8.14 -3.02 11.63
N ILE A 113 -7.11 -3.80 11.28
CA ILE A 113 -5.81 -3.31 10.83
C ILE A 113 -5.97 -2.51 9.54
N HIS A 114 -6.65 -3.07 8.54
CA HIS A 114 -6.86 -2.39 7.26
C HIS A 114 -7.64 -1.08 7.42
N ILE A 115 -8.70 -1.05 8.23
CA ILE A 115 -9.45 0.19 8.53
C ILE A 115 -8.54 1.27 9.12
N VAL A 116 -7.66 0.90 10.07
CA VAL A 116 -6.73 1.85 10.69
C VAL A 116 -5.73 2.39 9.66
N ILE A 117 -5.19 1.53 8.79
CA ILE A 117 -4.27 1.95 7.73
C ILE A 117 -4.96 2.93 6.78
N VAL A 118 -6.14 2.58 6.25
CA VAL A 118 -6.92 3.46 5.36
C VAL A 118 -7.22 4.80 6.03
N ALA A 119 -7.59 4.81 7.31
CA ALA A 119 -7.85 6.05 8.04
C ALA A 119 -6.62 6.96 8.11
N ILE A 120 -5.44 6.38 8.38
CA ILE A 120 -4.17 7.12 8.42
C ILE A 120 -3.82 7.66 7.03
N GLU A 121 -4.01 6.87 5.98
CA GLU A 121 -3.76 7.31 4.61
C GLU A 121 -4.71 8.45 4.18
N VAL A 122 -6.00 8.37 4.52
CA VAL A 122 -6.96 9.47 4.27
C VAL A 122 -6.54 10.75 5.00
N LEU A 123 -6.03 10.65 6.23
CA LEU A 123 -5.47 11.79 6.96
C LEU A 123 -4.23 12.38 6.25
N ALA A 124 -3.34 11.55 5.73
CA ALA A 124 -2.19 11.99 4.95
C ALA A 124 -2.62 12.67 3.63
N LEU A 125 -3.64 12.14 2.95
CA LEU A 125 -4.19 12.71 1.72
C LEU A 125 -4.77 14.10 1.97
N THR A 126 -5.63 14.23 2.99
CA THR A 126 -6.26 15.52 3.33
C THR A 126 -5.21 16.56 3.74
N THR A 127 -4.15 16.14 4.44
CA THR A 127 -3.03 17.01 4.83
C THR A 127 -2.26 17.50 3.59
N LEU A 128 -1.93 16.62 2.66
CA LEU A 128 -1.24 16.97 1.41
C LEU A 128 -2.08 17.89 0.51
N ILE A 129 -3.39 17.64 0.39
CA ILE A 129 -4.29 18.51 -0.38
C ILE A 129 -4.36 19.90 0.25
N LYS A 130 -4.50 20.00 1.58
CA LYS A 130 -4.48 21.30 2.29
C LYS A 130 -3.17 22.04 2.08
N LEU A 131 -2.03 21.35 2.15
CA LEU A 131 -0.70 21.93 1.89
C LEU A 131 -0.56 22.40 0.43
N SER A 132 -0.99 21.59 -0.53
CA SER A 132 -0.95 21.94 -1.95
C SER A 132 -1.84 23.14 -2.27
N LYS A 133 -3.03 23.25 -1.66
CA LYS A 133 -3.93 24.41 -1.84
C LYS A 133 -3.34 25.69 -1.24
N LYS A 134 -2.81 25.63 -0.02
CA LYS A 134 -2.13 26.77 0.63
C LYS A 134 -0.92 27.25 -0.17
N ALA A 135 -0.16 26.32 -0.72
CA ALA A 135 0.97 26.66 -1.56
C ALA A 135 0.53 27.43 -2.81
N ASN A 136 -0.53 26.99 -3.48
CA ASN A 136 -1.07 27.66 -4.68
C ASN A 136 -1.64 29.06 -4.38
N GLN A 137 -2.27 29.26 -3.21
CA GLN A 137 -2.82 30.55 -2.79
C GLN A 137 -1.75 31.61 -2.48
N ASN A 138 -0.55 31.20 -2.07
CA ASN A 138 0.56 32.12 -1.81
C ASN A 138 1.27 32.60 -3.10
N PHE A 139 0.83 32.16 -4.27
CA PHE A 139 1.37 32.57 -5.58
C PHE A 139 0.38 33.39 -6.43
N THR A 140 -0.80 33.71 -5.89
CA THR A 140 -1.79 34.67 -6.44
C THR A 140 -1.86 35.87 -5.53
#